data_AF-A0A7V3AMI6-F1
#
_entry.id   AF-A0A7V3AMI6-F1
#
_cell.length_a   1.000
_cell.length_b   1.000
_cell.length_c   1.000
_cell.angle_alpha   90.00
_cell.angle_beta   90.00
_cell.angle_gamma   90.00
#
_symmetry.space_group_name_H-M   'P 1'
#
loop_
_entity.id
_entity.type
_entity.pdbx_description
1 polymer ?
#
loop_
_entity_poly.entity_id
_entity_poly.type
_entity_poly.pdbx_seq_one_letter_code
_entity_poly.pdbx_strand_id
1 'polypeptide(L)'
;MIEPPRTHSFGRWVAVAAWTAIISFFSGIPDLQVKAIGGWDFVLRKIAHAAEFAVLAVLYLRAFATVHRLAPASRVFWAVFLSAVTAVA
;
A
#
# COMPACT_ATOMS: atom_id res chain seq x y z
N MET A 1 5.82 -18.83 -31.72
CA MET A 1 5.21 -18.95 -30.37
C MET A 1 5.98 -18.00 -29.47
N ILE A 2 5.42 -16.84 -29.11
CA ILE A 2 6.08 -15.85 -28.26
C ILE A 2 5.74 -16.23 -26.81
N GLU A 3 6.73 -16.66 -26.05
CA GLU A 3 6.55 -16.90 -24.61
C GLU A 3 6.14 -15.58 -23.93
N PRO A 4 5.05 -15.55 -23.14
CA PRO A 4 4.70 -14.35 -22.41
C PRO A 4 5.84 -13.98 -21.45
N PRO A 5 6.14 -12.68 -21.26
CA PRO A 5 7.21 -12.27 -20.36
C PRO A 5 6.98 -12.85 -18.97
N ARG A 6 8.02 -13.47 -18.38
CA ARG A 6 7.96 -13.99 -17.01
C ARG A 6 7.71 -12.83 -16.06
N THR A 7 6.47 -12.72 -15.59
CA THR A 7 6.13 -11.76 -14.55
C THR A 7 6.61 -12.34 -13.21
N HIS A 8 7.76 -11.88 -12.73
CA HIS A 8 8.28 -12.29 -11.43
C HIS A 8 7.33 -11.83 -10.31
N SER A 9 6.52 -12.75 -9.80
CA SER A 9 5.55 -12.49 -8.72
C SER A 9 6.23 -12.13 -7.41
N PHE A 10 7.34 -12.81 -7.08
CA PHE A 10 8.06 -12.64 -5.83
C PHE A 10 8.46 -11.18 -5.56
N GLY A 11 9.09 -10.50 -6.53
CA GLY A 11 9.52 -9.11 -6.36
C GLY A 11 8.36 -8.14 -6.10
N ARG A 12 7.16 -8.43 -6.60
CA ARG A 12 5.97 -7.58 -6.36
C ARG A 12 5.46 -7.72 -4.93
N TRP A 13 5.45 -8.94 -4.41
CA TRP A 13 5.10 -9.20 -3.01
C TRP A 13 6.16 -8.69 -2.03
N VAL A 14 7.44 -8.74 -2.39
CA VAL A 14 8.51 -8.07 -1.63
C VAL A 14 8.26 -6.56 -1.55
N ALA A 15 7.86 -5.92 -2.65
CA ALA A 15 7.53 -4.49 -2.64
C ALA A 15 6.32 -4.17 -1.73
N VAL A 16 5.28 -5.02 -1.74
CA VAL A 16 4.14 -4.90 -0.80
C VAL A 16 4.63 -4.99 0.65
N ALA A 17 5.38 -6.04 0.99
CA ALA A 17 5.87 -6.25 2.36
C ALA A 17 6.80 -5.11 2.83
N ALA A 18 7.70 -4.65 1.97
CA ALA A 18 8.58 -3.53 2.26
C ALA A 18 7.80 -2.24 2.52
N TRP A 19 6.77 -1.96 1.71
CA TRP A 19 5.94 -0.77 1.90
C TRP A 19 5.10 -0.85 3.17
N THR A 20 4.53 -2.00 3.48
CA THR A 20 3.84 -2.24 4.77
C THR A 20 4.78 -1.99 5.95
N ALA A 21 6.03 -2.46 5.89
CA ALA A 21 7.01 -2.23 6.95
C ALA A 21 7.34 -0.73 7.14
N ILE A 22 7.43 0.03 6.03
CA ILE A 22 7.63 1.48 6.07
C ILE A 22 6.47 2.18 6.77
N ILE A 23 5.22 1.84 6.42
CA ILE A 23 4.02 2.40 7.05
C ILE A 23 4.02 2.11 8.55
N SER A 24 4.24 0.84 8.94
CA SER A 24 4.27 0.44 10.35
C SER A 24 5.37 1.16 11.15
N PHE A 25 6.54 1.36 10.53
CA PHE A 25 7.64 2.10 11.17
C PHE A 25 7.26 3.55 11.48
N PHE A 26 6.71 4.28 10.50
CA PHE A 26 6.31 5.67 10.71
C PHE A 26 5.09 5.81 11.63
N SER A 27 4.12 4.90 11.53
CA SER A 27 2.92 4.89 12.38
C SER A 27 3.25 4.64 13.86
N GLY A 28 4.31 3.88 14.13
CA GLY A 28 4.74 3.56 15.49
C GLY A 28 5.51 4.68 16.21
N ILE A 29 5.85 5.79 15.55
CA ILE A 29 6.61 6.89 16.18
C ILE A 29 5.65 7.78 16.98
N PRO A 30 5.73 7.79 18.33
CA PRO A 30 4.92 8.69 19.13
C PRO A 30 5.35 10.14 18.89
N ASP A 31 4.37 11.04 18.86
CA ASP A 31 4.60 12.49 18.80
C ASP A 31 5.34 12.99 17.54
N LEU A 32 5.12 12.35 16.38
CA LEU A 32 5.62 12.76 15.04
C LEU A 32 4.98 14.09 14.53
N GLN A 33 4.56 14.96 15.44
CA GLN A 33 3.90 16.22 15.17
C GLN A 33 4.87 17.37 14.97
N VAL A 34 4.69 18.10 13.87
CA VAL A 34 5.41 19.33 13.57
C VAL A 34 4.65 20.50 14.19
N LYS A 35 4.93 20.77 15.47
CA LYS A 35 4.23 21.80 16.26
C LYS A 35 4.32 23.20 15.62
N ALA A 36 5.39 23.49 14.90
CA ALA A 36 5.64 24.80 14.27
C ALA A 36 4.61 25.22 13.21
N ILE A 37 3.89 24.26 12.61
CA ILE A 37 2.89 24.54 11.55
C ILE A 37 1.43 24.43 12.04
N GLY A 38 1.23 24.26 13.36
CA GLY A 38 -0.10 24.29 13.99
C GLY A 38 -1.08 23.27 13.37
N GLY A 39 -2.31 23.69 13.08
CA GLY A 39 -3.36 22.80 12.55
C GLY A 39 -3.05 22.15 11.19
N TRP A 40 -2.14 22.73 10.39
CA TRP A 40 -1.72 22.15 9.12
C TRP A 40 -1.01 20.81 9.27
N ASP A 41 -0.35 20.60 10.40
CA ASP A 41 0.27 19.33 10.78
C ASP A 41 -0.73 18.17 10.75
N PHE A 42 -1.96 18.39 11.23
CA PHE A 42 -3.01 17.39 11.18
C PHE A 42 -3.46 17.07 9.75
N VAL A 43 -3.68 18.11 8.93
CA VAL A 43 -4.12 17.95 7.53
C VAL A 43 -3.07 17.21 6.71
N LEU A 44 -1.80 17.63 6.81
CA LEU A 44 -0.70 17.00 6.07
C LEU A 44 -0.49 15.55 6.49
N ARG A 45 -0.61 15.22 7.77
CA ARG A 45 -0.54 13.82 8.22
C ARG A 45 -1.65 12.94 7.66
N LYS A 46 -2.89 13.46 7.59
CA LYS A 46 -4.01 12.71 7.00
C LYS A 46 -3.82 12.48 5.52
N ILE A 47 -3.27 13.47 4.80
CA ILE A 47 -2.90 13.32 3.39
C ILE A 47 -1.76 12.30 3.24
N ALA A 48 -0.74 12.36 4.09
CA ALA A 48 0.38 11.41 4.08
C ALA A 48 -0.12 9.98 4.31
N HIS A 49 -0.95 9.75 5.33
CA HIS A 49 -1.57 8.44 5.57
C HIS A 49 -2.41 7.99 4.37
N ALA A 50 -3.25 8.86 3.81
CA ALA A 50 -4.05 8.50 2.64
C ALA A 50 -3.18 8.11 1.44
N ALA A 51 -2.06 8.82 1.22
CA ALA A 51 -1.11 8.52 0.15
C ALA A 51 -0.37 7.19 0.40
N GLU A 52 0.05 6.90 1.63
CA GLU A 52 0.68 5.64 2.03
C GLU A 52 -0.19 4.43 1.69
N PHE A 53 -1.48 4.46 2.06
CA PHE A 53 -2.43 3.39 1.76
C PHE A 53 -2.82 3.34 0.28
N ALA A 54 -2.85 4.48 -0.44
CA ALA A 54 -3.06 4.50 -1.88
C ALA A 54 -1.91 3.81 -2.63
N VAL A 55 -0.65 4.07 -2.23
CA VAL A 55 0.51 3.38 -2.79
C VAL A 55 0.44 1.89 -2.47
N LEU A 56 0.08 1.51 -1.24
CA LEU A 56 -0.09 0.10 -0.86
C LEU A 56 -1.14 -0.60 -1.73
N ALA A 57 -2.29 0.04 -1.99
CA ALA A 57 -3.33 -0.48 -2.86
C ALA A 57 -2.83 -0.69 -4.30
N VAL A 58 -2.05 0.24 -4.85
CA VAL A 58 -1.43 0.09 -6.16
C VAL A 58 -0.43 -1.08 -6.18
N LEU A 59 0.36 -1.26 -5.13
CA LEU A 59 1.29 -2.40 -5.03
C LEU A 59 0.53 -3.73 -4.98
N TYR A 60 -0.58 -3.81 -4.22
CA TYR A 60 -1.47 -4.98 -4.23
C TYR A 60 -2.07 -5.23 -5.61
N LEU A 61 -2.54 -4.19 -6.32
CA LEU A 61 -3.05 -4.34 -7.70
C LEU A 61 -1.99 -4.94 -8.63
N ARG A 62 -0.74 -4.47 -8.53
CA ARG A 62 0.39 -4.99 -9.32
C ARG A 62 0.73 -6.43 -8.96
N ALA A 63 0.67 -6.78 -7.66
CA ALA A 63 0.90 -8.14 -7.18
C ALA A 63 -0.22 -9.08 -7.64
N PHE A 64 -1.50 -8.71 -7.46
CA PHE A 64 -2.64 -9.51 -7.91
C PHE A 64 -2.73 -9.65 -9.43
N ALA A 65 -2.15 -8.74 -10.21
CA ALA A 65 -2.05 -8.90 -11.65
C ALA A 65 -1.23 -10.15 -12.07
N THR A 66 -0.36 -10.71 -11.20
CA THR A 66 0.30 -12.00 -11.48
C THR A 66 -0.57 -13.20 -11.13
N VAL A 67 -1.75 -13.01 -10.53
CA VAL A 67 -2.67 -14.09 -10.16
C VAL A 67 -3.76 -14.20 -11.21
N HIS A 68 -3.62 -15.15 -12.13
CA HIS A 68 -4.44 -15.21 -13.34
C HIS A 68 -5.89 -15.64 -13.05
N ARG A 69 -6.13 -16.27 -11.91
CA ARG A 69 -7.45 -16.75 -11.45
C ARG A 69 -8.34 -15.66 -10.85
N LEU A 70 -7.79 -14.50 -10.50
CA LEU A 70 -8.57 -13.40 -9.93
C LEU A 70 -9.16 -12.54 -11.06
N ALA A 71 -10.48 -12.40 -11.10
CA ALA A 71 -11.15 -11.45 -11.98
C ALA A 71 -10.73 -10.00 -11.65
N PRO A 72 -10.69 -9.07 -12.63
CA PRO A 72 -10.22 -7.70 -12.41
C PRO A 72 -10.92 -6.97 -11.25
N ALA A 73 -12.24 -7.07 -11.15
CA ALA A 73 -13.01 -6.47 -10.06
C ALA A 73 -12.62 -7.02 -8.67
N SER A 74 -12.34 -8.32 -8.60
CA SER A 74 -11.87 -8.97 -7.36
C SER A 74 -10.48 -8.48 -6.96
N ARG A 75 -9.58 -8.21 -7.91
CA ARG A 75 -8.26 -7.64 -7.61
C ARG A 75 -8.36 -6.26 -6.98
N VAL A 76 -9.25 -5.41 -7.52
CA VAL A 76 -9.50 -4.07 -6.97
C VAL A 76 -10.08 -4.17 -5.58
N PHE A 77 -11.13 -4.99 -5.41
CA PHE A 77 -11.75 -5.21 -4.11
C PHE A 77 -10.72 -5.64 -3.06
N TRP A 78 -9.93 -6.69 -3.33
CA TRP A 78 -8.93 -7.19 -2.39
C TRP A 78 -7.79 -6.22 -2.14
N ALA A 79 -7.34 -5.47 -3.14
CA ALA A 79 -6.29 -4.47 -2.95
C ALA A 79 -6.73 -3.34 -2.02
N VAL A 80 -7.95 -2.84 -2.21
CA VAL A 80 -8.52 -1.80 -1.34
C VAL A 80 -8.79 -2.35 0.06
N PHE A 81 -9.42 -3.54 0.14
CA PHE A 81 -9.74 -4.18 1.41
C PHE A 81 -8.51 -4.46 2.26
N LEU A 82 -7.48 -5.10 1.67
CA LEU A 82 -6.26 -5.43 2.42
C LEU A 82 -5.51 -4.17 2.86
N SER A 83 -5.45 -3.13 2.01
CA SER A 83 -4.83 -1.87 2.39
C SER A 83 -5.56 -1.22 3.56
N ALA A 84 -6.89 -1.27 3.58
CA ALA A 84 -7.71 -0.74 4.67
C ALA A 84 -7.56 -1.56 5.96
N VAL A 85 -7.49 -2.90 5.88
CA VAL A 85 -7.25 -3.76 7.06
C VAL A 85 -5.89 -3.47 7.70
N THR A 86 -4.83 -3.30 6.89
CA THR A 86 -3.51 -2.88 7.42
C THR A 86 -3.51 -1.49 8.07
N ALA A 87 -4.52 -0.67 7.84
CA ALA A 87 -4.62 0.63 8.50
C ALA A 87 -5.15 0.53 9.95
N VAL A 88 -5.75 -0.60 10.31
CA VAL A 88 -6.44 -0.81 11.60
C VAL A 88 -5.73 -1.86 12.47
N ALA A 89 -4.92 -2.72 11.86
CA ALA A 89 -4.12 -3.76 12.51
C ALA A 89 -2.78 -3.23 13.02
#